data_AF-A0A1B8AQY4-F1
#
_entry.id   AF-A0A1B8AQY4-F1
#
_cell.length_a   1.000
_cell.length_b   1.000
_cell.length_c   1.000
_cell.angle_alpha   90.00
_cell.angle_beta   90.00
_cell.angle_gamma   90.00
#
_symmetry.space_group_name_H-M   'P 1'
#
loop_
_entity.id
_entity.type
_entity.pdbx_description
1 polymer ?
#
loop_
_entity_poly.entity_id
_entity_poly.type
_entity_poly.pdbx_seq_one_letter_code
_entity_poly.pdbx_strand_id
1 'polypeptide(L)'
;MNVERFRANYTATTPDPAYLPAKIFNHRCVPADYTVRLVVEMGNGHRIILPEREVQAVYPHFVYGYWKSFSGGRCAKTGFDMFHPFFIHGHRMSRAGRVEYEVQWVGYDELDTTWEKARDLAMWSSDLKDEYDSANQLQ
;
A
#
# COMPACT_ATOMS: atom_id res chain seq x y z
N MET A 1 -0.65 -7.40 9.97
CA MET A 1 -2.09 -7.63 9.67
C MET A 1 -2.16 -8.45 8.38
N ASN A 2 -2.52 -9.72 8.48
CA ASN A 2 -2.27 -10.70 7.42
C ASN A 2 -3.25 -10.54 6.22
N VAL A 3 -2.74 -10.03 5.09
CA VAL A 3 -3.47 -9.82 3.82
C VAL A 3 -4.10 -11.10 3.26
N GLU A 4 -3.53 -12.27 3.56
CA GLU A 4 -4.07 -13.57 3.14
C GLU A 4 -5.39 -13.92 3.84
N ARG A 5 -5.60 -13.44 5.08
CA ARG A 5 -6.87 -13.68 5.80
C ARG A 5 -8.06 -12.91 5.22
N PHE A 6 -7.82 -11.81 4.50
CA PHE A 6 -8.90 -11.07 3.84
C PHE A 6 -9.33 -11.73 2.52
N ARG A 7 -8.40 -12.36 1.79
CA ARG A 7 -8.68 -13.04 0.51
C ARG A 7 -9.50 -14.32 0.67
N ALA A 8 -9.34 -15.03 1.79
CA ALA A 8 -9.94 -16.36 2.00
C ALA A 8 -11.47 -16.37 2.26
N ASN A 9 -12.12 -15.24 2.54
CA ASN A 9 -13.56 -15.20 2.86
C ASN A 9 -14.48 -14.87 1.66
N TYR A 10 -13.94 -14.75 0.44
CA TYR A 10 -14.69 -14.30 -0.75
C TYR A 10 -15.06 -15.43 -1.72
N THR A 11 -15.48 -16.60 -1.24
CA THR A 11 -15.93 -17.71 -2.10
C THR A 11 -17.36 -18.13 -1.81
N ALA A 12 -18.33 -17.57 -2.57
CA ALA A 12 -19.59 -18.23 -2.98
C ALA A 12 -20.55 -17.34 -3.80
N THR A 13 -20.40 -16.01 -3.84
CA THR A 13 -21.34 -15.12 -4.57
C THR A 13 -20.57 -14.03 -5.30
N THR A 14 -20.87 -13.80 -6.58
CA THR A 14 -20.36 -12.62 -7.29
C THR A 14 -20.79 -11.37 -6.51
N PRO A 15 -19.86 -10.52 -6.05
CA PRO A 15 -20.23 -9.33 -5.31
C PRO A 15 -21.07 -8.42 -6.21
N ASP A 16 -22.16 -7.90 -5.67
CA ASP A 16 -23.06 -6.99 -6.38
C ASP A 16 -22.27 -5.74 -6.84
N PRO A 17 -22.22 -5.45 -8.16
CA PRO A 17 -21.50 -4.30 -8.71
C PRO A 17 -21.89 -2.96 -8.08
N ALA A 18 -23.11 -2.84 -7.55
CA ALA A 18 -23.57 -1.65 -6.83
C ALA A 18 -22.71 -1.32 -5.59
N TYR A 19 -22.06 -2.32 -5.00
CA TYR A 19 -21.22 -2.19 -3.79
C TYR A 19 -19.74 -2.44 -4.08
N LEU A 20 -19.33 -2.48 -5.35
CA LEU A 20 -17.91 -2.47 -5.73
C LEU A 20 -17.42 -1.03 -5.94
N PRO A 21 -16.14 -0.74 -5.66
CA PRO A 21 -15.55 0.55 -6.02
C PRO A 21 -15.68 0.84 -7.52
N ALA A 22 -16.17 2.02 -7.87
CA ALA A 22 -16.28 2.48 -9.25
C ALA A 22 -15.15 3.45 -9.63
N LYS A 23 -14.76 4.35 -8.71
CA LYS A 23 -13.54 5.19 -8.84
C LYS A 23 -13.14 5.80 -7.50
N ILE A 24 -11.91 6.30 -7.43
CA ILE A 24 -11.53 7.28 -6.40
C ILE A 24 -12.02 8.65 -6.87
N PHE A 25 -12.92 9.25 -6.09
CA PHE A 25 -13.52 10.55 -6.37
C PHE A 25 -12.64 11.70 -5.89
N ASN A 26 -12.04 11.56 -4.71
CA ASN A 26 -11.20 12.60 -4.09
C ASN A 26 -10.24 11.97 -3.05
N HIS A 27 -9.34 12.78 -2.49
CA HIS A 27 -8.49 12.40 -1.36
C HIS A 27 -8.50 13.46 -0.26
N ARG A 28 -8.08 13.06 0.94
CA ARG A 28 -7.82 13.92 2.09
C ARG A 28 -6.47 13.56 2.67
N CYS A 29 -5.58 14.54 2.75
CA CYS A 29 -4.29 14.38 3.40
C CYS A 29 -4.47 14.42 4.92
N VAL A 30 -3.74 13.58 5.64
CA VAL A 30 -3.64 13.56 7.10
C VAL A 30 -2.18 13.91 7.43
N PRO A 31 -1.83 15.20 7.61
CA PRO A 31 -0.43 15.60 7.77
C PRO A 31 0.23 15.10 9.05
N ALA A 32 -0.57 14.78 10.08
CA ALA A 32 -0.06 14.32 11.37
C ALA A 32 0.73 13.01 11.27
N ASP A 33 0.41 12.17 10.29
CA ASP A 33 1.04 10.86 10.08
C ASP A 33 1.40 10.62 8.62
N TYR A 34 1.41 11.64 7.77
CA TYR A 34 1.74 11.53 6.34
C TYR A 34 0.90 10.49 5.57
N THR A 35 -0.34 10.23 6.02
CA THR A 35 -1.26 9.31 5.34
C THR A 35 -2.31 10.03 4.51
N VAL A 36 -2.95 9.28 3.60
CA VAL A 36 -4.06 9.76 2.78
C VAL A 36 -5.30 8.91 3.04
N ARG A 37 -6.45 9.57 3.13
CA ARG A 37 -7.77 8.93 3.04
C ARG A 37 -8.38 9.18 1.68
N LEU A 38 -8.83 8.13 1.02
CA LEU A 38 -9.45 8.19 -0.30
C LEU A 38 -10.97 8.20 -0.15
N VAL A 39 -11.61 9.14 -0.86
CA VAL A 39 -13.06 9.16 -1.04
C VAL A 39 -13.36 8.27 -2.23
N VAL A 40 -13.88 7.08 -1.98
CA VAL A 40 -14.20 6.07 -2.99
C VAL A 40 -15.68 6.16 -3.32
N GLU A 41 -16.01 6.34 -4.60
CA GLU A 41 -17.37 6.28 -5.12
C GLU A 41 -17.66 4.83 -5.52
N MET A 42 -18.72 4.25 -4.97
CA MET A 42 -19.18 2.89 -5.24
C MET A 42 -20.09 2.87 -6.48
N GLY A 43 -20.37 1.67 -7.03
CA GLY A 43 -21.24 1.51 -8.20
C GLY A 43 -22.63 2.12 -8.05
N ASN A 44 -23.18 2.16 -6.84
CA ASN A 44 -24.47 2.80 -6.52
C ASN A 44 -24.39 4.33 -6.31
N GLY A 45 -23.22 4.95 -6.52
CA GLY A 45 -22.98 6.38 -6.32
C GLY A 45 -22.75 6.81 -4.87
N HIS A 46 -22.89 5.91 -3.90
CA HIS A 46 -22.54 6.19 -2.51
C HIS A 46 -21.04 6.40 -2.36
N ARG A 47 -20.63 7.29 -1.47
CA ARG A 47 -19.21 7.60 -1.22
C ARG A 47 -18.81 7.15 0.17
N ILE A 48 -17.72 6.40 0.24
CA ILE A 48 -17.10 5.98 1.49
C ILE A 48 -15.69 6.55 1.58
N ILE A 49 -15.18 6.68 2.80
CA ILE A 49 -13.82 7.18 3.04
C ILE A 49 -13.01 6.03 3.64
N LEU A 50 -11.98 5.61 2.92
CA LEU A 50 -11.11 4.52 3.32
C LEU A 50 -9.64 4.97 3.37
N PRO A 51 -8.81 4.42 4.25
CA PRO A 51 -7.36 4.62 4.20
C PRO A 51 -6.78 4.18 2.85
N GLU A 52 -5.85 4.96 2.31
CA GLU A 52 -5.14 4.66 1.04
C GLU A 52 -4.57 3.23 1.02
N ARG A 53 -3.94 2.82 2.13
CA ARG A 53 -3.39 1.47 2.32
C ARG A 53 -4.45 0.37 2.13
N GLU A 54 -5.65 0.54 2.68
CA GLU A 54 -6.71 -0.47 2.58
C GLU A 54 -7.24 -0.58 1.16
N VAL A 55 -7.40 0.56 0.47
CA VAL A 55 -7.80 0.56 -0.93
C VAL A 55 -6.71 -0.07 -1.80
N GLN A 56 -5.42 0.19 -1.54
CA GLN A 56 -4.32 -0.42 -2.27
C GLN A 56 -4.25 -1.94 -2.06
N ALA A 57 -4.53 -2.43 -0.85
CA ALA A 57 -4.52 -3.86 -0.55
C ALA A 57 -5.58 -4.67 -1.33
N VAL A 58 -6.72 -4.06 -1.63
CA VAL A 58 -7.85 -4.75 -2.29
C VAL A 58 -7.97 -4.37 -3.77
N TYR A 59 -7.75 -3.09 -4.11
CA TYR A 59 -7.93 -2.50 -5.43
C TYR A 59 -6.73 -1.64 -5.85
N PRO A 60 -5.52 -2.22 -5.97
CA PRO A 60 -4.27 -1.46 -6.19
C PRO A 60 -4.31 -0.57 -7.44
N HIS A 61 -4.88 -1.08 -8.54
CA HIS A 61 -4.97 -0.36 -9.80
C HIS A 61 -5.78 0.94 -9.71
N PHE A 62 -6.76 1.03 -8.79
CA PHE A 62 -7.48 2.28 -8.54
C PHE A 62 -6.53 3.34 -7.98
N VAL A 63 -5.76 2.97 -6.95
CA VAL A 63 -4.83 3.89 -6.27
C VAL A 63 -3.76 4.37 -7.24
N TYR A 64 -3.13 3.46 -7.98
CA TYR A 64 -2.07 3.81 -8.93
C TYR A 64 -2.60 4.67 -10.06
N GLY A 65 -3.73 4.29 -10.67
CA GLY A 65 -4.36 5.06 -11.73
C GLY A 65 -4.77 6.46 -11.27
N TYR A 66 -5.29 6.57 -10.05
CA TYR A 66 -5.65 7.86 -9.45
C TYR A 66 -4.43 8.78 -9.31
N TRP A 67 -3.34 8.30 -8.70
CA TRP A 67 -2.15 9.13 -8.53
C TRP A 67 -1.44 9.47 -9.84
N LYS A 68 -1.33 8.50 -10.76
CA LYS A 68 -0.75 8.72 -12.10
C LYS A 68 -1.54 9.72 -12.95
N SER A 69 -2.81 9.97 -12.62
CA SER A 69 -3.61 10.99 -13.30
C SER A 69 -3.18 12.43 -12.98
N PHE A 70 -2.43 12.65 -11.89
CA PHE A 70 -1.89 13.95 -11.54
C PHE A 70 -0.46 14.12 -12.08
N SER A 71 -0.18 15.29 -12.64
CA SER A 71 1.20 15.67 -12.95
C SER A 71 2.05 15.65 -11.68
N GLY A 72 3.17 14.92 -11.71
CA GLY A 72 4.04 14.71 -10.55
C GLY A 72 3.54 13.66 -9.54
N GLY A 73 2.43 12.98 -9.83
CA GLY A 73 1.96 11.84 -9.05
C GLY A 73 1.50 12.19 -7.63
N ARG A 74 1.57 11.19 -6.74
CA ARG A 74 1.16 11.29 -5.35
C ARG A 74 1.94 12.38 -4.60
N CYS A 75 3.28 12.35 -4.63
CA CYS A 75 4.12 13.32 -3.91
C CYS A 75 3.77 14.77 -4.27
N ALA A 76 3.68 15.11 -5.56
CA ALA A 76 3.36 16.47 -5.96
C ALA A 76 1.96 16.90 -5.50
N LYS A 77 1.02 15.95 -5.41
CA LYS A 77 -0.36 16.25 -5.04
C LYS A 77 -0.59 16.35 -3.53
N THR A 78 0.14 15.56 -2.73
CA THR A 78 0.02 15.56 -1.27
C THR A 78 0.98 16.53 -0.59
N GLY A 79 2.12 16.83 -1.23
CA GLY A 79 3.22 17.58 -0.62
C GLY A 79 3.99 16.80 0.46
N PHE A 80 3.76 15.49 0.58
CA PHE A 80 4.45 14.66 1.56
C PHE A 80 5.82 14.20 1.04
N ASP A 81 6.81 14.25 1.94
CA ASP A 81 8.18 13.77 1.76
C ASP A 81 8.51 12.54 2.63
N MET A 82 7.54 12.07 3.43
CA MET A 82 7.61 10.82 4.18
C MET A 82 6.69 9.75 3.59
N PHE A 83 7.15 8.49 3.68
CA PHE A 83 6.53 7.32 3.04
C PHE A 83 6.30 6.21 4.05
N HIS A 84 5.34 5.34 3.73
CA HIS A 84 5.00 4.19 4.57
C HIS A 84 5.26 2.90 3.80
N PRO A 85 5.99 1.93 4.38
CA PRO A 85 6.12 0.61 3.81
C PRO A 85 4.76 -0.05 3.63
N PHE A 86 4.51 -0.60 2.44
CA PHE A 86 3.28 -1.31 2.10
C PHE A 86 3.47 -2.82 2.08
N PHE A 87 4.47 -3.28 1.31
CA PHE A 87 4.74 -4.70 1.10
C PHE A 87 6.23 -4.93 0.85
N ILE A 88 6.71 -6.14 1.08
CA ILE A 88 8.09 -6.55 0.76
C ILE A 88 8.03 -7.60 -0.34
N HIS A 89 8.57 -7.29 -1.51
CA HIS A 89 8.58 -8.21 -2.67
C HIS A 89 9.69 -9.26 -2.56
N GLY A 90 10.80 -8.91 -1.94
CA GLY A 90 11.99 -9.76 -1.91
C GLY A 90 13.04 -9.25 -0.92
N HIS A 91 14.07 -10.04 -0.75
CA HIS A 91 15.27 -9.66 0.00
C HIS A 91 16.52 -10.10 -0.76
N ARG A 92 17.66 -9.47 -0.44
CA ARG A 92 18.98 -9.83 -0.97
C ARG A 92 20.07 -9.58 0.05
N MET A 93 21.23 -10.18 -0.19
CA MET A 93 22.46 -9.84 0.55
C MET A 93 23.20 -8.72 -0.17
N SER A 94 23.43 -7.61 0.53
CA SER A 94 24.32 -6.54 0.06
C SER A 94 25.77 -7.04 -0.03
N ARG A 95 26.62 -6.29 -0.74
CA ARG A 95 28.07 -6.58 -0.83
C ARG A 95 28.77 -6.62 0.53
N ALA A 96 28.20 -5.96 1.54
CA ALA A 96 28.71 -5.95 2.92
C ALA A 96 28.17 -7.11 3.78
N GLY A 97 27.47 -8.09 3.18
CA GLY A 97 26.90 -9.22 3.90
C GLY A 97 25.70 -8.86 4.79
N ARG A 98 25.00 -7.77 4.49
CA ARG A 98 23.79 -7.33 5.23
C ARG A 98 22.54 -7.51 4.37
N VAL A 99 21.44 -7.91 5.01
CA VAL A 99 20.13 -8.04 4.35
C VAL A 99 19.59 -6.66 3.92
N GLU A 100 19.11 -6.60 2.69
CA GLU A 100 18.30 -5.50 2.13
C GLU A 100 16.98 -6.06 1.63
N TYR A 101 15.92 -5.25 1.70
CA TYR A 101 14.55 -5.62 1.35
C TYR A 101 14.04 -4.76 0.20
N GLU A 102 13.38 -5.36 -0.77
CA GLU A 102 12.68 -4.64 -1.84
C GLU A 102 11.30 -4.21 -1.34
N VAL A 103 11.19 -2.95 -0.94
CA VAL A 103 10.02 -2.37 -0.29
C VAL A 103 9.14 -1.66 -1.32
N GLN A 104 7.88 -2.04 -1.35
CA GLN A 104 6.80 -1.28 -1.98
C GLN A 104 6.24 -0.25 -1.00
N TRP A 105 5.86 0.91 -1.52
CA TRP A 105 5.36 2.04 -0.73
C TRP A 105 3.85 2.23 -0.87
N VAL A 106 3.21 2.74 0.20
CA VAL A 106 1.79 3.10 0.14
C VAL A 106 1.58 4.21 -0.89
N GLY A 107 0.66 3.98 -1.82
CA GLY A 107 0.32 4.89 -2.91
C GLY A 107 1.14 4.72 -4.18
N TYR A 108 2.09 3.78 -4.20
CA TYR A 108 3.00 3.51 -5.31
C TYR A 108 2.92 2.07 -5.78
N ASP A 109 3.16 1.84 -7.06
CA ASP A 109 3.12 0.49 -7.62
C ASP A 109 4.44 -0.27 -7.40
N GLU A 110 4.46 -1.53 -7.83
CA GLU A 110 5.61 -2.42 -7.72
C GLU A 110 6.82 -2.04 -8.59
N LEU A 111 6.68 -1.08 -9.51
CA LEU A 111 7.80 -0.55 -10.31
C LEU A 111 8.53 0.58 -9.58
N ASP A 112 7.91 1.17 -8.57
CA ASP A 112 8.44 2.24 -7.74
C ASP A 112 9.07 1.69 -6.42
N THR A 113 9.41 0.40 -6.37
CA THR A 113 10.05 -0.22 -5.21
C THR A 113 11.46 0.31 -4.99
N THR A 114 11.92 0.26 -3.74
CA THR A 114 13.32 0.60 -3.39
C THR A 114 13.92 -0.47 -2.49
N TRP A 115 15.25 -0.57 -2.51
CA TRP A 115 16.00 -1.49 -1.66
C TRP A 115 16.37 -0.82 -0.35
N GLU A 116 15.80 -1.29 0.75
CA GLU A 116 15.94 -0.70 2.08
C GLU A 116 16.72 -1.60 3.04
N LYS A 117 17.47 -0.99 3.95
CA LYS A 117 18.27 -1.74 4.93
C LYS A 117 17.37 -2.29 6.03
N ALA A 118 17.74 -3.45 6.56
CA ALA A 118 17.03 -4.10 7.68
C ALA A 118 16.75 -3.17 8.86
N ARG A 119 17.73 -2.34 9.26
CA ARG A 119 17.59 -1.41 10.39
C ARG A 119 16.57 -0.30 10.12
N ASP A 120 16.51 0.18 8.88
CA ASP A 120 15.67 1.31 8.49
C ASP A 120 14.21 0.81 8.42
N LEU A 121 14.01 -0.37 7.82
CA LEU A 121 12.72 -1.03 7.78
C LEU A 121 12.19 -1.42 9.18
N ALA A 122 13.07 -1.89 10.08
CA ALA A 122 12.69 -2.17 11.47
C ALA A 122 12.19 -0.91 12.22
N MET A 123 12.72 0.27 11.88
CA MET A 123 12.30 1.55 12.45
C MET A 123 10.97 2.02 11.87
N TRP A 124 10.73 1.81 10.57
CA TRP A 124 9.50 2.27 9.90
C TRP A 124 8.32 1.31 10.08
N SER A 125 8.58 0.01 10.13
CA SER A 125 7.55 -1.02 10.26
C SER A 125 8.15 -2.33 10.75
N SER A 126 8.37 -2.44 12.07
CA SER A 126 8.82 -3.68 12.72
C SER A 126 7.91 -4.85 12.37
N ASP A 127 6.60 -4.66 12.43
CA ASP A 127 5.63 -5.73 12.17
C ASP A 127 5.73 -6.30 10.76
N LEU A 128 5.88 -5.43 9.74
CA LEU A 128 6.02 -5.88 8.34
C LEU A 128 7.33 -6.65 8.14
N LYS A 129 8.41 -6.19 8.78
CA LYS A 129 9.70 -6.86 8.73
C LYS A 129 9.64 -8.23 9.41
N ASP A 130 9.12 -8.28 10.63
CA ASP A 130 9.08 -9.49 11.45
C ASP A 130 8.16 -10.56 10.83
N GLU A 131 7.01 -10.15 10.26
CA GLU A 131 6.14 -11.04 9.48
C GLU A 131 6.90 -11.63 8.27
N TYR A 132 7.65 -10.81 7.52
CA TYR A 132 8.42 -11.26 6.36
C TYR A 132 9.59 -12.16 6.73
N ASP A 133 10.37 -11.79 7.75
CA ASP A 133 11.52 -12.56 8.22
C ASP A 133 11.08 -13.93 8.71
N SER A 134 9.98 -13.98 9.48
CA SER A 134 9.39 -15.23 9.95
C SER A 134 8.95 -16.13 8.79
N ALA A 135 8.32 -15.55 7.75
CA ALA A 135 7.88 -16.29 6.57
C ALA A 135 9.04 -16.81 5.70
N ASN A 136 10.20 -16.14 5.74
CA ASN A 136 11.37 -16.45 4.92
C ASN A 136 12.55 -17.07 5.71
N GLN A 137 12.35 -17.37 7.00
CA GLN A 137 13.37 -17.95 7.90
C GLN A 137 14.65 -17.10 8.00
N LEU A 138 14.49 -15.77 8.00
CA LEU A 138 15.58 -14.81 8.21
C LEU A 138 15.79 -14.60 9.72
N GLN A 139 17.07 -14.51 10.14
CA GLN A 139 17.48 -14.27 11.54
C GLN A 139 17.64 -12.78 11.84
#